data_AF-A0A1G4E290-F1
#
_entry.id   AF-A0A1G4E290-F1
#
_cell.length_a   1.000
_cell.length_b   1.000
_cell.length_c   1.000
_cell.angle_alpha   90.00
_cell.angle_beta   90.00
_cell.angle_gamma   90.00
#
_symmetry.space_group_name_H-M   'P 1'
#
loop_
_entity.id
_entity.type
_entity.pdbx_description
1 polymer ?
#
loop_
_entity_poly.entity_id
_entity_poly.type
_entity_poly.pdbx_seq_one_letter_code
_entity_poly.pdbx_strand_id
1 'polypeptide(L)'
;MSDEPDYDIFEGLDDYQITEHQVNKDYENVPSATFCKNIDKYSKLKPHLINICKKLATFFKHSYTNYDQNRDKPLNHKYPEFLNYWLRYQGKSQNIPNPDMSILYVYIENNFHKFNAEQKLKNKIHFITEEDF
;
A
#
# COMPACT_ATOMS: atom_id res chain seq x y z
N MET A 1 21.67 -8.87 -23.60
CA MET A 1 20.67 -9.79 -23.05
C MET A 1 19.59 -8.89 -22.50
N SER A 2 18.42 -8.89 -23.13
CA SER A 2 17.24 -8.18 -22.62
C SER A 2 16.67 -9.04 -21.50
N ASP A 3 16.77 -8.57 -20.27
CA ASP A 3 16.14 -9.24 -19.13
C ASP A 3 14.63 -9.33 -19.41
N GLU A 4 14.08 -10.54 -19.30
CA GLU A 4 12.63 -10.75 -19.36
C GLU A 4 11.96 -9.96 -18.23
N PRO A 5 10.79 -9.33 -18.48
CA PRO A 5 10.09 -8.61 -17.42
C PRO A 5 9.69 -9.60 -16.31
N ASP A 6 10.06 -9.28 -15.07
CA ASP A 6 9.69 -10.09 -13.89
C ASP A 6 8.20 -9.87 -13.56
N TYR A 7 7.34 -10.67 -14.19
CA TYR A 7 5.89 -10.66 -13.96
C TYR A 7 5.46 -11.38 -12.68
N ASP A 8 6.38 -12.01 -11.95
CA ASP A 8 6.02 -12.76 -10.75
C ASP A 8 5.62 -11.83 -9.59
N ILE A 9 5.76 -10.49 -9.73
CA ILE A 9 5.13 -9.56 -8.77
C ILE A 9 3.60 -9.72 -8.73
N PHE A 10 3.02 -10.30 -9.78
CA PHE A 10 1.61 -10.66 -9.87
C PHE A 10 1.35 -12.12 -9.49
N GLU A 11 2.36 -12.86 -9.01
CA GLU A 11 2.15 -14.16 -8.38
C GLU A 11 1.26 -13.97 -7.14
N GLY A 12 0.10 -14.65 -7.12
CA GLY A 12 -0.92 -14.43 -6.09
C GLY A 12 -1.84 -13.23 -6.33
N LEU A 13 -1.93 -12.71 -7.57
CA LEU A 13 -2.84 -11.62 -7.92
C LEU A 13 -4.29 -11.88 -7.49
N ASP A 14 -4.78 -13.12 -7.63
CA ASP A 14 -6.13 -13.50 -7.21
C ASP A 14 -6.34 -13.26 -5.71
N ASP A 15 -5.36 -13.63 -4.87
CA ASP A 15 -5.41 -13.39 -3.42
C ASP A 15 -5.41 -11.89 -3.10
N TYR A 16 -4.63 -11.10 -3.86
CA TYR A 16 -4.64 -9.65 -3.71
C TYR A 16 -5.97 -9.03 -4.12
N GLN A 17 -6.61 -9.49 -5.20
CA GLN A 17 -7.92 -9.00 -5.63
C GLN A 17 -9.02 -9.36 -4.62
N ILE A 18 -9.00 -10.59 -4.08
CA ILE A 18 -9.90 -11.00 -3.01
C ILE A 18 -9.72 -10.11 -1.77
N THR A 19 -8.47 -9.86 -1.40
CA THR A 19 -8.12 -8.97 -0.27
C THR A 19 -8.60 -7.55 -0.54
N GLU A 20 -8.37 -7.00 -1.73
CA GLU A 20 -8.83 -5.65 -2.11
C GLU A 20 -10.36 -5.54 -2.05
N HIS A 21 -11.09 -6.57 -2.48
CA HIS A 21 -12.55 -6.61 -2.36
C HIS A 21 -13.03 -6.57 -0.90
N GLN A 22 -12.33 -7.24 0.02
CA GLN A 22 -12.64 -7.16 1.46
C GLN A 22 -12.30 -5.78 2.02
N VAL A 23 -11.11 -5.27 1.68
CA VAL A 23 -10.64 -3.94 2.09
C VAL A 23 -11.64 -2.84 1.69
N ASN A 24 -12.17 -2.89 0.47
CA ASN A 24 -13.15 -1.91 -0.01
C ASN A 24 -14.46 -1.89 0.81
N LYS A 25 -14.77 -2.97 1.54
CA LYS A 25 -15.91 -3.04 2.46
C LYS A 25 -15.58 -2.55 3.87
N ASP A 26 -14.33 -2.77 4.31
CA ASP A 26 -13.97 -2.67 5.72
C ASP A 26 -13.16 -1.41 6.08
N TYR A 27 -12.48 -0.79 5.11
CA TYR A 27 -11.44 0.24 5.35
C TYR A 27 -11.89 1.45 6.17
N GLU A 28 -13.18 1.76 6.21
CA GLU A 28 -13.72 2.89 6.98
C GLU A 28 -13.65 2.67 8.49
N ASN A 29 -13.75 1.41 8.93
CA ASN A 29 -13.95 1.02 10.32
C ASN A 29 -12.69 0.45 10.98
N VAL A 30 -11.53 0.47 10.31
CA VAL A 30 -10.31 -0.16 10.80
C VAL A 30 -9.57 0.75 11.80
N PRO A 31 -9.45 0.38 13.09
CA PRO A 31 -8.80 1.25 14.08
C PRO A 31 -7.33 1.52 13.76
N SER A 32 -6.61 0.53 13.20
CA SER A 32 -5.21 0.66 12.80
C SER A 32 -5.01 1.67 11.65
N ALA A 33 -6.08 2.12 10.99
CA ALA A 33 -6.01 3.13 9.94
C ALA A 33 -6.32 4.56 10.44
N THR A 34 -6.56 4.75 11.75
CA THR A 34 -6.91 6.05 12.33
C THR A 34 -5.82 7.10 12.09
N PHE A 35 -4.56 6.68 12.04
CA PHE A 35 -3.43 7.59 11.77
C PHE A 35 -3.56 8.28 10.41
N CYS A 36 -4.19 7.67 9.42
CA CYS A 36 -4.36 8.26 8.09
C CYS A 36 -5.08 9.62 8.11
N LYS A 37 -5.91 9.89 9.13
CA LYS A 37 -6.64 11.17 9.26
C LYS A 37 -5.73 12.41 9.36
N ASN A 38 -4.47 12.20 9.73
CA ASN A 38 -3.48 13.27 9.89
C ASN A 38 -2.64 13.52 8.62
N ILE A 39 -2.99 12.90 7.48
CA ILE A 39 -2.41 13.27 6.18
C ILE A 39 -2.63 14.76 5.91
N ASP A 40 -1.61 15.36 5.28
CA ASP A 40 -1.42 16.78 5.10
C ASP A 40 -2.74 17.56 4.90
N LYS A 41 -2.94 18.56 5.76
CA LYS A 41 -4.15 19.40 5.79
C LYS A 41 -4.25 20.35 4.60
N TYR A 42 -3.17 20.55 3.85
CA TYR A 42 -3.13 21.54 2.77
C TYR A 42 -3.50 20.98 1.38
N SER A 43 -3.52 19.66 1.19
CA SER A 43 -3.95 19.07 -0.09
C SER A 43 -5.49 19.11 -0.24
N LYS A 44 -5.97 19.64 -1.36
CA LYS A 44 -7.40 19.55 -1.73
C LYS A 44 -7.86 18.11 -1.98
N LEU A 45 -6.92 17.21 -2.28
CA LEU A 45 -7.15 15.79 -2.49
C LEU A 45 -7.04 14.98 -1.19
N LYS A 46 -6.90 15.65 -0.03
CA LYS A 46 -6.80 15.01 1.29
C LYS A 46 -7.82 13.87 1.51
N PRO A 47 -9.13 14.01 1.20
CA PRO A 47 -10.07 12.91 1.38
C PRO A 47 -9.68 11.64 0.60
N HIS A 48 -9.21 11.80 -0.65
CA HIS A 48 -8.73 10.71 -1.48
C HIS A 48 -7.46 10.08 -0.90
N LEU A 49 -6.49 10.89 -0.49
CA LEU A 49 -5.25 10.41 0.12
C LEU A 49 -5.51 9.65 1.43
N ILE A 50 -6.44 10.15 2.27
CA ILE A 50 -6.90 9.46 3.48
C ILE A 50 -7.48 8.10 3.13
N ASN A 51 -8.35 8.03 2.12
CA ASN A 51 -9.00 6.78 1.72
C ASN A 51 -7.97 5.76 1.22
N ILE A 52 -7.01 6.18 0.37
CA ILE A 52 -5.93 5.29 -0.09
C ILE A 52 -5.08 4.80 1.09
N CYS A 53 -4.67 5.69 1.99
CA CYS A 53 -3.92 5.31 3.19
C CYS A 53 -4.68 4.28 4.04
N LYS A 54 -5.98 4.51 4.27
CA LYS A 54 -6.82 3.60 5.06
C LYS A 54 -6.94 2.24 4.38
N LYS A 55 -7.14 2.21 3.07
CA LYS A 55 -7.16 0.98 2.28
C LYS A 55 -5.83 0.25 2.40
N LEU A 56 -4.69 0.92 2.28
CA LEU A 56 -3.36 0.29 2.44
C LEU A 56 -3.18 -0.33 3.83
N ALA A 57 -3.46 0.42 4.89
CA ALA A 57 -3.33 -0.07 6.27
C ALA A 57 -4.27 -1.26 6.55
N THR A 58 -5.46 -1.24 5.94
CA THR A 58 -6.44 -2.33 6.02
C THR A 58 -5.98 -3.54 5.21
N PHE A 59 -5.46 -3.34 4.01
CA PHE A 59 -4.89 -4.37 3.15
C PHE A 59 -3.77 -5.10 3.87
N PHE A 60 -2.81 -4.36 4.44
CA PHE A 60 -1.73 -4.93 5.22
C PHE A 60 -2.27 -5.74 6.41
N LYS A 61 -3.31 -5.24 7.10
CA LYS A 61 -3.98 -6.00 8.16
C LYS A 61 -4.59 -7.29 7.64
N HIS A 62 -5.38 -7.29 6.56
CA HIS A 62 -6.02 -8.53 6.05
C HIS A 62 -4.99 -9.53 5.51
N SER A 63 -4.05 -9.05 4.69
CA SER A 63 -2.93 -9.88 4.24
C SER A 63 -2.15 -10.45 5.42
N TYR A 64 -1.89 -9.67 6.46
CA TYR A 64 -1.10 -10.15 7.59
C TYR A 64 -1.89 -10.99 8.59
N THR A 65 -3.18 -10.72 8.82
CA THR A 65 -4.04 -11.52 9.73
C THR A 65 -4.25 -12.93 9.17
N ASN A 66 -4.36 -13.05 7.84
CA ASN A 66 -4.39 -14.36 7.17
C ASN A 66 -3.02 -15.07 7.23
N TYR A 67 -1.92 -14.33 7.37
CA TYR A 67 -0.55 -14.84 7.51
C TYR A 67 -0.07 -15.00 8.97
N ASP A 68 -0.82 -14.53 9.98
CA ASP A 68 -0.41 -14.49 11.40
C ASP A 68 -0.30 -15.89 12.04
N GLN A 69 -0.66 -16.95 11.30
CA GLN A 69 -0.26 -18.33 11.65
C GLN A 69 1.23 -18.61 11.42
N ASN A 70 1.98 -17.72 10.76
CA ASN A 70 3.42 -17.86 10.51
C ASN A 70 4.14 -16.49 10.52
N ARG A 71 4.25 -15.85 11.68
CA ARG A 71 5.03 -14.60 11.87
C ARG A 71 6.48 -14.71 11.37
N ASP A 72 7.03 -15.93 11.40
CA ASP A 72 8.40 -16.24 10.97
C ASP A 72 8.54 -16.49 9.47
N LYS A 73 7.45 -16.58 8.70
CA LYS A 73 7.58 -16.65 7.25
C LYS A 73 8.01 -15.29 6.70
N PRO A 74 9.08 -15.24 5.88
CA PRO A 74 9.38 -14.04 5.14
C PRO A 74 8.17 -13.71 4.27
N LEU A 75 7.76 -12.43 4.28
CA LEU A 75 6.83 -11.99 3.24
C LEU A 75 7.52 -12.25 1.91
N ASN A 76 6.78 -12.76 0.91
CA ASN A 76 7.30 -12.91 -0.44
C ASN A 76 8.00 -11.59 -0.79
N HIS A 77 9.26 -11.67 -1.19
CA HIS A 77 10.09 -10.52 -1.44
C HIS A 77 9.45 -9.57 -2.44
N LYS A 78 8.51 -10.06 -3.29
CA LYS A 78 7.74 -9.33 -4.30
C LYS A 78 6.47 -8.61 -3.76
N TYR A 79 6.08 -8.84 -2.50
CA TYR A 79 4.90 -8.20 -1.89
C TYR A 79 5.03 -6.67 -1.73
N PRO A 80 6.17 -6.13 -1.26
CA PRO A 80 6.37 -4.68 -1.23
C PRO A 80 6.28 -4.02 -2.60
N GLU A 81 6.79 -4.67 -3.65
CA GLU A 81 6.74 -4.22 -5.05
C GLU A 81 5.30 -4.22 -5.56
N PHE A 82 4.53 -5.28 -5.26
CA PHE A 82 3.09 -5.28 -5.53
C PHE A 82 2.38 -4.12 -4.84
N LEU A 83 2.69 -3.83 -3.56
CA LEU A 83 2.08 -2.71 -2.84
C LEU A 83 2.45 -1.35 -3.44
N ASN A 84 3.69 -1.18 -3.90
CA ASN A 84 4.10 0.04 -4.59
C ASN A 84 3.37 0.20 -5.93
N TYR A 85 3.24 -0.88 -6.70
CA TYR A 85 2.43 -0.90 -7.91
C TYR A 85 0.97 -0.54 -7.61
N TRP A 86 0.38 -1.16 -6.59
CA TRP A 86 -1.00 -0.93 -6.17
C TRP A 86 -1.21 0.53 -5.75
N LEU A 87 -0.31 1.12 -4.96
CA LEU A 87 -0.39 2.53 -4.56
C LEU A 87 -0.34 3.46 -5.76
N ARG A 88 0.57 3.22 -6.73
CA ARG A 88 0.63 3.97 -7.99
C ARG A 88 -0.67 3.85 -8.77
N TYR A 89 -1.22 2.64 -8.88
CA TYR A 89 -2.48 2.38 -9.56
C TYR A 89 -3.67 3.11 -8.91
N GLN A 90 -3.73 3.16 -7.57
CA GLN A 90 -4.76 3.94 -6.85
C GLN A 90 -4.68 5.43 -7.16
N GLY A 91 -3.46 5.98 -7.26
CA GLY A 91 -3.24 7.38 -7.66
C GLY A 91 -3.70 7.66 -9.09
N LYS A 92 -3.25 6.84 -10.04
CA LYS A 92 -3.61 6.98 -11.46
C LYS A 92 -5.11 6.82 -11.69
N SER A 93 -5.76 5.81 -11.09
CA SER A 93 -7.20 5.57 -11.27
C SER A 93 -8.10 6.69 -10.71
N GLN A 94 -7.60 7.47 -9.75
CA GLN A 94 -8.30 8.61 -9.18
C GLN A 94 -7.82 9.96 -9.74
N ASN A 95 -6.97 9.97 -10.77
CA ASN A 95 -6.36 11.17 -11.35
C ASN A 95 -5.65 12.05 -10.31
N ILE A 96 -5.01 11.45 -9.31
CA ILE A 96 -4.24 12.16 -8.28
C ILE A 96 -2.86 12.50 -8.85
N PRO A 97 -2.44 13.78 -8.87
CA PRO A 97 -1.12 14.17 -9.35
C PRO A 97 0.02 13.56 -8.53
N ASN A 98 1.16 13.32 -9.20
CA ASN A 98 2.37 12.78 -8.57
C ASN A 98 2.81 13.55 -7.31
N PRO A 99 2.78 14.90 -7.25
CA PRO A 99 3.12 15.65 -6.05
C PRO A 99 2.25 15.26 -4.84
N ASP A 100 0.93 15.17 -5.02
CA ASP A 100 -0.01 14.76 -3.96
C ASP A 100 0.19 13.30 -3.56
N MET A 101 0.48 12.41 -4.52
CA MET A 101 0.83 11.02 -4.20
C MET A 101 2.14 10.94 -3.42
N SER A 102 3.15 11.73 -3.74
CA SER A 102 4.43 11.71 -3.01
C SER A 102 4.25 12.04 -1.52
N ILE A 103 3.34 12.97 -1.18
CA ILE A 103 2.96 13.29 0.21
C ILE A 103 2.44 12.03 0.90
N LEU A 104 1.59 11.25 0.22
CA LEU A 104 1.06 10.01 0.77
C LEU A 104 2.16 8.98 1.00
N TYR A 105 3.07 8.77 0.05
CA TYR A 105 4.19 7.83 0.21
C TYR A 105 5.08 8.18 1.42
N VAL A 106 5.52 9.44 1.51
CA VAL A 106 6.31 9.94 2.66
C VAL A 106 5.53 9.80 3.97
N TYR A 107 4.23 10.06 3.94
CA TYR A 107 3.39 9.92 5.13
C TYR A 107 3.31 8.46 5.61
N ILE A 108 3.09 7.52 4.69
CA ILE A 108 3.04 6.09 5.02
C ILE A 108 4.41 5.65 5.55
N GLU A 109 5.51 6.06 4.90
CA GLU A 109 6.88 5.75 5.32
C GLU A 109 7.17 6.09 6.77
N ASN A 110 6.76 7.29 7.18
CA ASN A 110 6.95 7.75 8.54
C ASN A 110 5.98 7.13 9.56
N ASN A 111 4.98 6.35 9.12
CA ASN A 111 3.91 5.85 9.99
C ASN A 111 3.69 4.32 9.95
N PHE A 112 4.55 3.53 9.27
CA PHE A 112 4.45 2.06 9.23
C PHE A 112 4.35 1.38 10.60
N HIS A 113 5.02 1.93 11.61
CA HIS A 113 4.99 1.44 13.00
C HIS A 113 3.57 1.46 13.59
N LYS A 114 2.68 2.35 13.13
CA LYS A 114 1.31 2.49 13.66
C LYS A 114 0.38 1.36 13.25
N PHE A 115 0.78 0.54 12.29
CA PHE A 115 0.03 -0.64 11.85
C PHE A 115 0.92 -1.90 11.80
N ASN A 116 1.97 -1.94 12.62
CA ASN A 116 2.87 -3.09 12.80
C ASN A 116 3.54 -3.57 11.50
N ALA A 117 3.76 -2.67 10.53
CA ALA A 117 4.36 -3.01 9.26
C ALA A 117 5.88 -2.80 9.19
N GLU A 118 6.50 -2.27 10.24
CA GLU A 118 7.91 -1.83 10.20
C GLU A 118 8.87 -2.96 9.78
N GLN A 119 8.74 -4.15 10.36
CA GLN A 119 9.64 -5.27 10.03
C GLN A 119 9.54 -5.73 8.56
N LYS A 120 8.47 -5.36 7.86
CA LYS A 120 8.15 -5.88 6.54
C LYS A 120 8.23 -4.83 5.43
N LEU A 121 7.87 -3.58 5.73
CA LEU A 121 7.74 -2.48 4.76
C LEU A 121 8.76 -1.36 4.92
N LYS A 122 9.53 -1.32 6.02
CA LYS A 122 10.54 -0.27 6.25
C LYS A 122 11.54 -0.23 5.09
N ASN A 123 11.72 0.95 4.51
CA ASN A 123 12.57 1.23 3.34
C ASN A 123 12.19 0.44 2.07
N LYS A 124 10.99 -0.16 2.00
CA LYS A 124 10.54 -0.92 0.82
C LYS A 124 9.41 -0.25 0.06
N ILE A 125 8.69 0.67 0.69
CA ILE A 125 7.67 1.48 0.02
C ILE A 125 8.32 2.73 -0.55
N HIS A 126 8.21 2.92 -1.86
CA HIS A 126 8.84 4.03 -2.57
C HIS A 126 7.95 4.49 -3.72
N PHE A 127 8.02 5.79 -4.02
CA PHE A 127 7.21 6.38 -5.07
C PHE A 127 7.67 5.91 -6.45
N ILE A 128 6.81 5.17 -7.15
CA ILE A 128 7.08 4.70 -8.52
C ILE A 128 6.60 5.74 -9.53
N THR A 129 7.55 6.27 -10.30
CA THR A 129 7.37 7.23 -11.38
C THR A 129 7.08 6.54 -12.72
N GLU A 130 7.12 7.28 -13.83
CA GLU A 130 7.06 6.68 -15.17
C GLU A 130 8.44 6.22 -15.66
N GLU A 131 9.53 6.71 -15.05
CA GLU A 131 10.91 6.38 -15.38
C GLU A 131 11.36 5.04 -14.76
N ASP A 132 10.57 4.50 -13.82
CA ASP A 132 10.81 3.22 -13.14
C ASP A 132 10.29 2.00 -13.95
N PHE A 133 9.77 2.22 -15.16
CA PHE A 133 9.28 1.20 -16.11
C PHE A 133 9.92 1.38 -17.48
#